data_AF-A0A444WR00-F1
#
_entry.id   AF-A0A444WR00-F1
#
_cell.length_a   1.000
_cell.length_b   1.000
_cell.length_c   1.000
_cell.angle_alpha   90.00
_cell.angle_beta   90.00
_cell.angle_gamma   90.00
#
_symmetry.space_group_name_H-M   'P 1'
#
loop_
_entity.id
_entity.type
_entity.pdbx_description
1 polymer ?
#
loop_
_entity_poly.entity_id
_entity_poly.type
_entity_poly.pdbx_seq_one_letter_code
_entity_poly.pdbx_strand_id
1 'polypeptide(L)'
;MTKERAYFEYLGLKEEGCLSPEYVPEVYHFDRTMSLIGMRYLEPPHIILRKESTARIEYPLLAEHMADFMAKTLFFTSLLFRTTSEHKRDVAEYCGNVELCRLTKQVVFSDPYKFSQYNHWTSPYLDRDAEAVREDNLLKLEVAELKSKFCERAHALIHGDLHTGSVMVTRESTQVIDPEFAFYGPMGFDIGAFLEI
;
A
#
# COMPACT_ATOMS: atom_id res chain seq x y z
N MET A 1 15.57 8.37 1.50
CA MET A 1 15.02 7.19 0.80
C MET A 1 15.94 6.82 -0.35
N THR A 2 16.15 5.54 -0.61
CA THR A 2 16.99 5.08 -1.73
C THR A 2 16.19 5.18 -3.03
N LYS A 3 16.91 5.30 -4.15
CA LYS A 3 16.32 5.32 -5.50
C LYS A 3 15.86 3.93 -5.98
N GLU A 4 16.28 2.87 -5.26
CA GLU A 4 15.90 1.48 -5.54
C GLU A 4 14.41 1.20 -5.35
N ARG A 5 13.65 2.06 -4.65
CA ARG A 5 12.18 1.90 -4.55
C ARG A 5 11.47 1.85 -5.91
N ALA A 6 11.99 2.57 -6.91
CA ALA A 6 11.46 2.51 -8.27
C ALA A 6 11.59 1.12 -8.92
N TYR A 7 12.56 0.30 -8.47
CA TYR A 7 12.65 -1.10 -8.89
C TYR A 7 11.48 -1.92 -8.33
N PHE A 8 11.15 -1.74 -7.04
CA PHE A 8 10.06 -2.45 -6.40
C PHE A 8 8.69 -1.97 -6.88
N GLU A 9 8.55 -0.67 -7.15
CA GLU A 9 7.36 -0.12 -7.82
C GLU A 9 7.17 -0.75 -9.21
N TYR A 10 8.23 -0.83 -10.02
CA TYR A 10 8.18 -1.52 -11.31
C TYR A 10 7.77 -2.99 -11.18
N LEU A 11 8.37 -3.72 -10.24
CA LEU A 11 8.02 -5.13 -10.00
C LEU A 11 6.57 -5.28 -9.54
N GLY A 12 6.12 -4.42 -8.62
CA GLY A 12 4.74 -4.37 -8.14
C GLY A 12 3.76 -4.12 -9.28
N LEU A 13 3.93 -3.03 -10.05
CA LEU A 13 3.09 -2.71 -11.21
C LEU A 13 3.04 -3.84 -12.23
N LYS A 14 4.16 -4.52 -12.48
CA LYS A 14 4.22 -5.63 -13.42
C LYS A 14 3.47 -6.85 -12.92
N GLU A 15 3.63 -7.22 -11.65
CA GLU A 15 2.95 -8.37 -11.05
C GLU A 15 1.45 -8.10 -10.92
N GLU A 16 1.07 -6.95 -10.39
CA GLU A 16 -0.33 -6.51 -10.26
C GLU A 16 -1.00 -6.39 -11.63
N GLY A 17 -0.33 -5.79 -12.63
CA GLY A 17 -0.84 -5.67 -13.99
C GLY A 17 -0.93 -6.99 -14.76
N CYS A 18 -0.13 -8.00 -14.40
CA CYS A 18 -0.27 -9.35 -14.94
C CYS A 18 -1.54 -10.04 -14.40
N LEU A 19 -1.83 -9.83 -13.11
CA LEU A 19 -2.94 -10.46 -12.41
C LEU A 19 -4.26 -9.71 -12.63
N SER A 20 -4.19 -8.40 -12.81
CA SER A 20 -5.35 -7.51 -12.87
C SER A 20 -5.13 -6.35 -13.86
N PRO A 21 -4.93 -6.63 -15.16
CA PRO A 21 -4.59 -5.63 -16.17
C PRO A 21 -5.65 -4.53 -16.35
N GLU A 22 -6.89 -4.78 -15.94
CA GLU A 22 -7.98 -3.82 -16.02
C GLU A 22 -7.83 -2.66 -15.03
N TYR A 23 -7.09 -2.86 -13.92
CA TYR A 23 -7.01 -1.91 -12.81
C TYR A 23 -5.59 -1.40 -12.52
N VAL A 24 -4.62 -1.65 -13.40
CA VAL A 24 -3.23 -1.20 -13.21
C VAL A 24 -2.74 -0.59 -14.52
N PRO A 25 -2.07 0.58 -14.50
CA PRO A 25 -1.53 1.18 -15.72
C PRO A 25 -0.43 0.29 -16.32
N GLU A 26 -0.51 0.08 -17.63
CA GLU A 26 0.51 -0.66 -18.36
C GLU A 26 1.89 0.02 -18.24
N VAL A 27 2.92 -0.77 -17.93
CA VAL A 27 4.30 -0.29 -17.89
C VAL A 27 4.97 -0.49 -19.24
N TYR A 28 5.42 0.60 -19.86
CA TYR A 28 6.12 0.60 -21.15
C TYR A 28 7.63 0.44 -21.01
N HIS A 29 8.21 1.01 -19.95
CA HIS A 29 9.66 1.09 -19.79
C HIS A 29 10.06 1.17 -18.32
N PHE A 30 11.21 0.58 -17.99
CA PHE A 30 11.87 0.77 -16.72
C PHE A 30 13.38 0.86 -16.91
N ASP A 31 13.98 1.92 -16.37
CA ASP A 31 15.43 2.11 -16.27
C ASP A 31 15.84 2.17 -14.80
N ARG A 32 16.50 1.11 -14.33
CA ARG A 32 16.95 0.99 -12.94
C ARG A 32 18.05 1.99 -12.58
N THR A 33 18.94 2.32 -13.52
CA THR A 33 20.05 3.25 -13.26
C THR A 33 19.50 4.65 -13.02
N MET A 34 18.53 5.04 -13.84
CA MET A 34 17.82 6.32 -13.78
C MET A 34 16.71 6.33 -12.72
N SER A 35 16.30 5.16 -12.22
CA SER A 35 15.15 4.99 -11.32
C SER A 35 13.88 5.59 -11.92
N LEU A 36 13.63 5.26 -13.20
CA LEU A 36 12.56 5.82 -14.02
C LEU A 36 11.63 4.72 -14.51
N ILE A 37 10.33 4.96 -14.37
CA ILE A 37 9.26 4.13 -14.94
C ILE A 37 8.51 4.96 -15.97
N GLY A 38 8.40 4.45 -17.18
CA GLY A 38 7.48 4.94 -18.20
C GLY A 38 6.25 4.05 -18.23
N MET A 39 5.08 4.60 -17.95
CA MET A 39 3.81 3.86 -17.87
C MET A 39 2.68 4.61 -18.56
N ARG A 40 1.54 3.94 -18.74
CA ARG A 40 0.32 4.49 -19.33
C ARG A 40 -0.09 5.77 -18.61
N TYR A 41 -0.26 6.84 -19.40
CA TYR A 41 -0.87 8.06 -18.88
C TYR A 41 -2.37 7.81 -18.68
N LEU A 42 -2.83 7.94 -17.44
CA LEU A 42 -4.25 7.88 -17.09
C LEU A 42 -4.89 9.25 -17.41
N GLU A 43 -5.38 9.36 -18.64
CA GLU A 43 -5.90 10.61 -19.21
C GLU A 43 -7.12 11.16 -18.45
N PRO A 44 -7.38 12.48 -18.54
CA PRO A 44 -8.64 13.05 -18.06
C PRO A 44 -9.85 12.27 -18.59
N PRO A 45 -10.86 11.99 -17.75
CA PRO A 45 -11.11 12.61 -16.45
C PRO A 45 -10.56 11.84 -15.24
N HIS A 46 -9.55 10.97 -15.38
CA HIS A 46 -8.98 10.27 -14.23
C HIS A 46 -8.43 11.25 -13.18
N ILE A 47 -8.81 11.01 -11.93
CA ILE A 47 -8.43 11.81 -10.78
C ILE A 47 -8.18 10.92 -9.57
N ILE A 48 -7.34 11.37 -8.65
CA ILE A 48 -7.07 10.65 -7.40
C ILE A 48 -8.35 10.58 -6.57
N LEU A 49 -8.76 9.37 -6.18
CA LEU A 49 -10.00 9.08 -5.45
C LEU A 49 -10.18 9.97 -4.21
N ARG A 50 -9.10 10.18 -3.43
CA ARG A 50 -9.10 11.05 -2.25
C ARG A 50 -9.65 12.47 -2.52
N LYS A 51 -9.42 13.04 -3.71
CA LYS A 51 -9.84 14.42 -4.03
C LYS A 51 -11.35 14.58 -4.10
N GLU A 52 -12.10 13.53 -4.45
CA GLU A 52 -13.54 13.59 -4.69
C GLU A 52 -14.39 13.04 -3.55
N SER A 53 -13.80 12.31 -2.59
CA SER A 53 -14.47 12.04 -1.31
C SER A 53 -14.90 13.35 -0.62
N THR A 54 -14.18 14.45 -0.85
CA THR A 54 -14.58 15.80 -0.40
C THR A 54 -15.70 16.42 -1.25
N ALA A 55 -15.88 15.99 -2.50
CA ALA A 55 -16.84 16.54 -3.47
C ALA A 55 -18.15 15.73 -3.59
N ARG A 56 -18.28 14.59 -2.89
CA ARG A 56 -19.45 13.69 -2.89
C ARG A 56 -19.77 13.08 -4.25
N ILE A 57 -18.77 12.81 -5.07
CA ILE A 57 -18.98 12.02 -6.30
C ILE A 57 -19.10 10.55 -5.93
N GLU A 58 -20.15 9.89 -6.42
CA GLU A 58 -20.32 8.45 -6.30
C GLU A 58 -19.62 7.74 -7.46
N TYR A 59 -18.87 6.68 -7.13
CA TYR A 59 -18.20 5.78 -8.07
C TYR A 59 -18.85 4.39 -7.98
N PRO A 60 -19.89 4.10 -8.79
CA PRO A 60 -20.72 2.91 -8.61
C PRO A 60 -19.95 1.59 -8.70
N LEU A 61 -18.84 1.58 -9.46
CA LEU A 61 -18.04 0.38 -9.70
C LEU A 61 -16.84 0.26 -8.75
N LEU A 62 -16.58 1.24 -7.88
CA LEU A 62 -15.36 1.28 -7.07
C LEU A 62 -15.24 0.04 -6.18
N ALA A 63 -16.33 -0.34 -5.51
CA ALA A 63 -16.34 -1.50 -4.62
C ALA A 63 -16.06 -2.80 -5.38
N GLU A 64 -16.67 -2.98 -6.55
CA GLU A 64 -16.48 -4.16 -7.40
C GLU A 64 -15.04 -4.23 -7.94
N HIS A 65 -14.54 -3.14 -8.52
CA HIS A 65 -13.20 -3.08 -9.08
C HIS A 65 -12.12 -3.31 -8.01
N MET A 66 -12.24 -2.67 -6.84
CA MET A 66 -11.24 -2.82 -5.78
C MET A 66 -11.30 -4.19 -5.11
N ALA A 67 -12.51 -4.77 -4.97
CA ALA A 67 -12.65 -6.14 -4.48
C ALA A 67 -12.00 -7.14 -5.45
N ASP A 68 -12.21 -7.00 -6.75
CA ASP A 68 -11.60 -7.86 -7.78
C ASP A 68 -10.08 -7.68 -7.82
N PHE A 69 -9.58 -6.44 -7.81
CA PHE A 69 -8.15 -6.12 -7.70
C PHE A 69 -7.52 -6.84 -6.49
N MET A 70 -8.01 -6.56 -5.28
CA MET A 70 -7.44 -7.12 -4.04
C MET A 70 -7.57 -8.64 -3.99
N ALA A 71 -8.69 -9.20 -4.45
CA ALA A 71 -8.86 -10.65 -4.50
C ALA A 71 -7.82 -11.30 -5.40
N LYS A 72 -7.61 -10.79 -6.62
CA LYS A 72 -6.64 -11.33 -7.57
C LYS A 72 -5.20 -11.16 -7.07
N THR A 73 -4.79 -9.95 -6.73
CA THR A 73 -3.39 -9.66 -6.37
C THR A 73 -2.96 -10.38 -5.09
N LEU A 74 -3.81 -10.39 -4.05
CA LEU A 74 -3.49 -11.05 -2.79
C LEU A 74 -3.57 -12.58 -2.90
N PHE A 75 -4.58 -13.14 -3.60
CA PHE A 75 -4.71 -14.58 -3.71
C PHE A 75 -3.60 -15.21 -4.54
N PHE A 76 -3.36 -14.72 -5.76
CA PHE A 76 -2.43 -15.33 -6.71
C PHE A 76 -0.95 -15.14 -6.35
N THR A 77 -0.62 -14.26 -5.42
CA THR A 77 0.74 -14.10 -4.87
C THR A 77 0.94 -14.83 -3.53
N SER A 78 -0.13 -15.44 -2.99
CA SER A 78 -0.07 -16.19 -1.73
C SER A 78 0.31 -17.66 -1.91
N LEU A 79 0.59 -18.32 -0.78
CA LEU A 79 0.79 -19.77 -0.72
C LEU A 79 -0.47 -20.60 -1.03
N LEU A 80 -1.64 -19.98 -1.21
CA LEU A 80 -2.83 -20.67 -1.71
C LEU A 80 -2.72 -21.00 -3.21
N PHE A 81 -1.87 -20.27 -3.93
CA PHE A 81 -1.63 -20.46 -5.36
C PHE A 81 -0.18 -20.79 -5.69
N ARG A 82 0.76 -20.01 -5.13
CA ARG A 82 2.20 -20.18 -5.36
C ARG A 82 2.74 -21.40 -4.62
N THR A 83 3.68 -22.10 -5.25
CA THR A 83 4.48 -23.09 -4.53
C THR A 83 5.37 -22.40 -3.50
N THR A 84 5.76 -23.13 -2.44
CA THR A 84 6.65 -22.58 -1.40
C THR A 84 8.02 -22.18 -1.95
N SER A 85 8.49 -22.81 -3.03
CA SER A 85 9.74 -22.46 -3.71
C SER A 85 9.64 -21.11 -4.43
N GLU A 86 8.56 -20.89 -5.19
CA GLU A 86 8.30 -19.59 -5.83
C GLU A 86 8.14 -18.50 -4.78
N HIS A 87 7.27 -18.73 -3.80
CA HIS A 87 7.03 -17.78 -2.74
C HIS A 87 8.31 -17.39 -1.98
N LYS A 88 9.19 -18.34 -1.63
CA LYS A 88 10.46 -18.02 -0.96
C LYS A 88 11.43 -17.24 -1.84
N ARG A 89 11.47 -17.52 -3.15
CA ARG A 89 12.28 -16.76 -4.10
C ARG A 89 11.78 -15.32 -4.18
N ASP A 90 10.47 -15.14 -4.32
CA ASP A 90 9.85 -13.83 -4.47
C ASP A 90 10.00 -13.03 -3.15
N VAL A 91 9.79 -13.65 -1.98
CA VAL A 91 10.11 -13.06 -0.67
C VAL A 91 11.55 -12.57 -0.60
N ALA A 92 12.52 -13.37 -1.06
CA ALA A 92 13.93 -13.00 -1.03
C ALA A 92 14.24 -11.77 -1.90
N GLU A 93 13.56 -11.61 -3.05
CA GLU A 93 13.68 -10.43 -3.90
C GLU A 93 13.12 -9.18 -3.21
N TYR A 94 11.90 -9.27 -2.69
CA TYR A 94 11.21 -8.14 -2.05
C TYR A 94 11.78 -7.76 -0.66
N CYS A 95 12.57 -8.63 -0.02
CA CYS A 95 13.36 -8.24 1.16
C CYS A 95 14.30 -7.05 0.88
N GLY A 96 14.64 -6.78 -0.38
CA GLY A 96 15.40 -5.60 -0.76
C GLY A 96 14.66 -4.27 -0.55
N ASN A 97 13.33 -4.27 -0.41
CA ASN A 97 12.53 -3.07 -0.15
C ASN A 97 12.51 -2.62 1.33
N VAL A 98 13.58 -2.98 2.06
CA VAL A 98 13.65 -2.85 3.53
C VAL A 98 13.51 -1.40 4.03
N GLU A 99 13.96 -0.42 3.26
CA GLU A 99 13.91 0.99 3.67
C GLU A 99 12.48 1.53 3.68
N LEU A 100 11.65 1.15 2.72
CA LEU A 100 10.23 1.52 2.71
C LEU A 100 9.46 0.75 3.78
N CYS A 101 9.72 -0.54 3.96
CA CYS A 101 9.17 -1.27 5.10
C CYS A 101 9.59 -0.64 6.44
N ARG A 102 10.81 -0.12 6.56
CA ARG A 102 11.29 0.59 7.75
C ARG A 102 10.54 1.89 7.97
N LEU A 103 10.23 2.63 6.91
CA LEU A 103 9.42 3.84 6.99
C LEU A 103 8.02 3.51 7.53
N THR A 104 7.30 2.54 6.95
CA THR A 104 5.97 2.12 7.41
C THR A 104 5.99 1.64 8.87
N LYS A 105 6.99 0.82 9.25
CA LYS A 105 7.20 0.40 10.65
C LYS A 105 7.34 1.57 11.62
N GLN A 106 7.93 2.68 11.17
CA GLN A 106 8.10 3.87 11.97
C GLN A 106 6.80 4.67 12.03
N VAL A 107 6.25 5.07 10.89
CA VAL A 107 5.17 6.06 10.84
C VAL A 107 3.79 5.48 11.13
N VAL A 108 3.53 4.22 10.77
CA VAL A 108 2.25 3.55 11.04
C VAL A 108 2.28 2.88 12.41
N PHE A 109 3.34 2.13 12.71
CA PHE A 109 3.35 1.20 13.85
C PHE A 109 4.15 1.68 15.06
N SER A 110 4.64 2.93 15.11
CA SER A 110 5.49 3.37 16.23
C SER A 110 5.32 4.82 16.61
N ASP A 111 5.53 5.75 15.68
CA ASP A 111 5.59 7.17 15.99
C ASP A 111 4.30 7.71 16.63
N PRO A 112 3.06 7.34 16.20
CA PRO A 112 1.83 7.79 16.86
C PRO A 112 1.72 7.41 18.34
N TYR A 113 2.39 6.34 18.76
CA TYR A 113 2.25 5.73 20.10
C TYR A 113 3.40 6.11 21.06
N LYS A 114 4.25 7.06 20.69
CA LYS A 114 5.33 7.62 21.51
C LYS A 114 5.51 9.10 21.24
N PHE A 115 6.38 9.75 22.01
CA PHE A 115 6.84 11.08 21.63
C PHE A 115 7.71 10.99 20.37
N SER A 116 7.36 11.77 19.34
CA SER A 116 8.13 11.89 18.10
C SER A 116 8.06 13.34 17.61
N GLN A 117 9.20 13.88 17.19
CA GLN A 117 9.26 15.22 16.59
C GLN A 117 8.56 15.30 15.22
N TYR A 118 8.26 14.15 14.62
CA TYR A 118 7.59 14.06 13.32
C TYR A 118 6.06 14.01 13.44
N ASN A 119 5.53 13.73 14.64
CA ASN A 119 4.09 13.71 14.82
C ASN A 119 3.52 15.13 14.73
N HIS A 120 2.39 15.24 14.06
CA HIS A 120 1.65 16.47 13.89
C HIS A 120 0.16 16.20 14.10
N TRP A 121 -0.52 17.15 14.70
CA TRP A 121 -1.97 17.18 14.86
C TRP A 121 -2.44 18.63 14.98
N THR A 122 -3.75 18.85 14.92
CA THR A 122 -4.36 20.17 15.07
C THR A 122 -4.29 20.62 16.53
N SER A 123 -3.20 21.30 16.90
CA SER A 123 -2.97 21.83 18.25
C SER A 123 -3.59 23.23 18.43
N PRO A 124 -4.15 23.57 19.61
CA PRO A 124 -4.18 22.79 20.85
C PRO A 124 -5.33 21.78 20.95
N TYR A 125 -6.20 21.71 19.94
CA TYR A 125 -7.49 21.02 20.03
C TYR A 125 -7.38 19.51 20.26
N LEU A 126 -6.36 18.86 19.68
CA LEU A 126 -6.14 17.40 19.78
C LEU A 126 -4.99 17.00 20.70
N ASP A 127 -4.49 17.91 21.55
CA ASP A 127 -3.33 17.63 22.41
C ASP A 127 -3.61 16.48 23.40
N ARG A 128 -4.83 16.46 23.97
CA ARG A 128 -5.28 15.40 24.89
C ARG A 128 -5.51 14.08 24.17
N ASP A 129 -6.06 14.10 22.97
CA ASP A 129 -6.28 12.91 22.16
C ASP A 129 -4.93 12.26 21.80
N ALA A 130 -3.97 13.08 21.36
CA ALA A 130 -2.63 12.60 21.06
C ALA A 130 -1.91 12.06 22.31
N GLU A 131 -2.13 12.66 23.49
CA GLU A 131 -1.64 12.13 24.77
C GLU A 131 -2.28 10.79 25.13
N ALA A 132 -3.61 10.68 25.02
CA ALA A 132 -4.35 9.45 25.30
C ALA A 132 -3.85 8.27 24.44
N VAL A 133 -3.63 8.47 23.13
CA VAL A 133 -3.07 7.45 22.23
C VAL A 133 -1.68 6.99 22.68
N ARG A 134 -0.85 7.91 23.16
CA ARG A 134 0.50 7.60 23.65
C ARG A 134 0.52 6.97 25.04
N GLU A 135 -0.54 7.07 25.82
CA GLU A 135 -0.61 6.52 27.19
C GLU A 135 -1.42 5.22 27.28
N ASP A 136 -2.19 4.87 26.26
CA ASP A 136 -2.96 3.64 26.21
C ASP A 136 -2.07 2.40 26.00
N ASN A 137 -1.92 1.59 27.06
CA ASN A 137 -1.13 0.37 27.03
C ASN A 137 -1.81 -0.78 26.29
N LEU A 138 -3.16 -0.83 26.26
CA LEU A 138 -3.88 -1.86 25.52
C LEU A 138 -3.75 -1.60 24.01
N LEU A 139 -3.91 -0.34 23.59
CA LEU A 139 -3.69 0.05 22.20
C LEU A 139 -2.27 -0.26 21.73
N LYS A 140 -1.26 0.03 22.56
CA LYS A 140 0.14 -0.31 22.26
C LYS A 140 0.38 -1.81 22.14
N LEU A 141 -0.29 -2.62 22.94
CA LEU A 141 -0.18 -4.08 22.88
C LEU A 141 -0.70 -4.59 21.53
N GLU A 142 -1.90 -4.18 21.14
CA GLU A 142 -2.51 -4.58 19.85
C GLU A 142 -1.67 -4.12 18.65
N VAL A 143 -1.18 -2.88 18.68
CA VAL A 143 -0.32 -2.34 17.62
C VAL A 143 1.01 -3.07 17.55
N ALA A 144 1.58 -3.50 18.69
CA ALA A 144 2.81 -4.28 18.70
C ALA A 144 2.61 -5.66 18.04
N GLU A 145 1.46 -6.31 18.25
CA GLU A 145 1.12 -7.55 17.55
C GLU A 145 0.96 -7.34 16.04
N LEU A 146 0.28 -6.26 15.63
CA LEU A 146 0.14 -5.92 14.21
C LEU A 146 1.50 -5.59 13.58
N LYS A 147 2.37 -4.88 14.29
CA LYS A 147 3.74 -4.59 13.86
C LYS A 147 4.55 -5.87 13.69
N SER A 148 4.45 -6.82 14.62
CA SER A 148 5.12 -8.13 14.50
C SER A 148 4.61 -8.88 13.26
N LYS A 149 3.29 -8.96 13.06
CA LYS A 149 2.70 -9.54 11.84
C LYS A 149 3.20 -8.87 10.56
N PHE A 150 3.29 -7.53 10.54
CA PHE A 150 3.83 -6.78 9.40
C PHE A 150 5.30 -7.11 9.12
N CYS A 151 6.11 -7.30 10.15
CA CYS A 151 7.54 -7.58 10.01
C CYS A 151 7.86 -9.04 9.63
N GLU A 152 7.02 -9.98 10.08
CA GLU A 152 7.37 -11.41 10.11
C GLU A 152 6.54 -12.25 9.13
N ARG A 153 5.32 -11.80 8.80
CA ARG A 153 4.34 -12.63 8.10
C ARG A 153 4.31 -12.33 6.61
N ALA A 154 5.09 -13.09 5.85
CA ALA A 154 5.04 -13.11 4.39
C ALA A 154 3.82 -13.90 3.89
N HIS A 155 2.67 -13.23 3.69
CA HIS A 155 1.46 -13.90 3.19
C HIS A 155 1.33 -13.84 1.67
N ALA A 156 1.39 -12.63 1.13
CA ALA A 156 1.16 -12.29 -0.26
C ALA A 156 2.02 -11.07 -0.59
N LEU A 157 2.19 -10.80 -1.88
CA LEU A 157 2.73 -9.52 -2.31
C LEU A 157 1.62 -8.47 -2.07
N ILE A 158 1.85 -7.60 -1.10
CA ILE A 158 0.95 -6.48 -0.82
C ILE A 158 1.45 -5.24 -1.55
N HIS A 159 0.55 -4.34 -1.93
CA HIS A 159 0.86 -3.01 -2.47
C HIS A 159 1.62 -2.17 -1.44
N GLY A 160 1.25 -2.28 -0.16
CA GLY A 160 1.98 -1.69 0.96
C GLY A 160 1.72 -0.21 1.23
N ASP A 161 0.85 0.43 0.42
CA ASP A 161 0.36 1.80 0.63
C ASP A 161 -0.99 2.04 -0.10
N LEU A 162 -1.91 1.06 0.00
CA LEU A 162 -3.17 1.03 -0.76
C LEU A 162 -4.26 1.95 -0.18
N HIS A 163 -3.92 3.21 0.07
CA HIS A 163 -4.89 4.22 0.51
C HIS A 163 -5.60 4.89 -0.69
N THR A 164 -6.63 5.69 -0.45
CA THR A 164 -7.38 6.41 -1.51
C THR A 164 -6.55 7.43 -2.31
N GLY A 165 -5.34 7.75 -1.88
CA GLY A 165 -4.37 8.52 -2.65
C GLY A 165 -3.70 7.72 -3.78
N SER A 166 -3.71 6.39 -3.69
CA SER A 166 -3.04 5.45 -4.59
C SER A 166 -4.01 4.82 -5.59
N VAL A 167 -5.19 5.44 -5.75
CA VAL A 167 -6.24 4.99 -6.66
C VAL A 167 -6.70 6.18 -7.50
N MET A 168 -6.62 6.05 -8.82
CA MET A 168 -7.21 6.98 -9.78
C MET A 168 -8.53 6.44 -10.30
N VAL A 169 -9.52 7.31 -10.42
CA VAL A 169 -10.90 6.91 -10.74
C VAL A 169 -11.54 7.81 -11.79
N THR A 170 -12.46 7.22 -12.54
CA THR A 170 -13.57 7.87 -13.23
C THR A 170 -14.86 7.14 -12.82
N ARG A 171 -16.03 7.54 -13.34
CA ARG A 171 -17.29 6.82 -13.04
C ARG A 171 -17.26 5.34 -13.48
N GLU A 172 -16.42 5.00 -14.46
CA GLU A 172 -16.40 3.70 -15.13
C GLU A 172 -15.05 2.97 -15.04
N SER A 173 -14.02 3.60 -14.47
CA SER A 173 -12.67 3.04 -14.38
C SER A 173 -12.05 3.29 -13.01
N THR A 174 -11.32 2.29 -12.52
CA THR A 174 -10.52 2.34 -11.28
C THR A 174 -9.13 1.84 -11.61
N GLN A 175 -8.10 2.58 -11.23
CA GLN A 175 -6.70 2.28 -11.50
C GLN A 175 -5.89 2.42 -10.22
N VAL A 176 -5.27 1.35 -9.76
CA VAL A 176 -4.33 1.34 -8.64
C VAL A 176 -2.94 1.72 -9.16
N ILE A 177 -2.26 2.59 -8.44
CA ILE A 177 -0.97 3.17 -8.81
C ILE A 177 -0.05 3.21 -7.60
N ASP A 178 1.25 3.41 -7.83
CA ASP A 178 2.24 3.66 -6.78
C ASP A 178 2.50 2.49 -5.79
N PRO A 179 2.69 1.24 -6.25
CA PRO A 179 3.05 0.12 -5.37
C PRO A 179 4.54 0.16 -4.97
N GLU A 180 5.11 1.34 -4.69
CA GLU A 180 6.52 1.47 -4.34
C GLU A 180 6.85 0.79 -3.00
N PHE A 181 5.88 0.71 -2.10
CA PHE A 181 5.97 0.01 -0.81
C PHE A 181 5.78 -1.50 -0.91
N ALA A 182 5.66 -2.06 -2.12
CA ALA A 182 5.32 -3.46 -2.28
C ALA A 182 6.36 -4.39 -1.63
N PHE A 183 5.87 -5.36 -0.86
CA PHE A 183 6.67 -6.44 -0.28
C PHE A 183 5.78 -7.63 0.09
N TYR A 184 6.40 -8.75 0.46
CA TYR A 184 5.67 -9.90 0.99
C TYR A 184 5.26 -9.65 2.45
N GLY A 185 4.02 -9.24 2.65
CA GLY A 185 3.47 -8.84 3.95
C GLY A 185 2.09 -9.45 4.22
N PRO A 186 1.42 -9.05 5.32
CA PRO A 186 0.10 -9.55 5.66
C PRO A 186 -0.98 -8.90 4.80
N MET A 187 -1.77 -9.71 4.08
CA MET A 187 -2.89 -9.27 3.21
C MET A 187 -3.82 -8.22 3.85
N GLY A 188 -4.08 -8.35 5.15
CA GLY A 188 -4.97 -7.42 5.87
C GLY A 188 -4.45 -5.98 5.94
N PHE A 189 -3.18 -5.75 5.63
CA PHE A 189 -2.60 -4.40 5.58
C PHE A 189 -3.18 -3.59 4.43
N ASP A 190 -3.19 -4.13 3.21
CA ASP A 190 -3.79 -3.44 2.04
C ASP A 190 -5.30 -3.27 2.20
N ILE A 191 -6.00 -4.32 2.66
CA ILE A 191 -7.44 -4.26 2.88
C ILE A 191 -7.77 -3.20 3.94
N GLY A 192 -6.99 -3.13 5.02
CA GLY A 192 -7.16 -2.12 6.07
C GLY A 192 -6.90 -0.70 5.55
N ALA A 193 -5.78 -0.50 4.85
CA ALA A 193 -5.41 0.79 4.28
C ALA A 193 -6.42 1.31 3.25
N PHE A 194 -7.08 0.41 2.52
CA PHE A 194 -8.14 0.81 1.60
C PHE A 194 -9.46 1.08 2.31
N LEU A 195 -9.81 0.34 3.37
CA LEU A 195 -11.10 0.47 4.07
C LEU A 195 -11.14 1.59 5.12
N GLU A 196 -10.00 2.13 5.56
CA GLU A 196 -9.94 3.22 6.57
C GLU A 196 -10.45 4.60 6.09
N ILE A 197 -11.24 4.63 5.00
CA ILE A 197 -11.85 5.83 4.40
C ILE A 197 -12.98 6.39 5.26
#